data_AF-A0A7C4V873-F1
#
_entry.id   AF-A0A7C4V873-F1
#
_cell.length_a   1.000
_cell.length_b   1.000
_cell.length_c   1.000
_cell.angle_alpha   90.00
_cell.angle_beta   90.00
_cell.angle_gamma   90.00
#
_symmetry.space_group_name_H-M   'P 1'
#
loop_
_entity.id
_entity.type
_entity.pdbx_description
1 polymer ?
#
loop_
_entity_poly.entity_id
_entity_poly.type
_entity_poly.pdbx_seq_one_letter_code
_entity_poly.pdbx_strand_id
1 'polypeptide(L)'
;MTEYWFARRFPVGSPRNAMAPVHWKGYAIVAAYVTLLVLGGVAFAWLGASGRLVLGAALFAVAAIVGASLFIGLSSIKGDKTRTVADYRKDARRV
;
A
#
# COMPACT_ATOMS: atom_id res chain seq x y z
N MET A 1 9.46 -4.08 -21.92
CA MET A 1 9.55 -2.92 -21.00
C MET A 1 9.06 -3.35 -19.63
N THR A 2 9.73 -2.94 -18.56
CA THR A 2 9.26 -3.25 -17.19
C THR A 2 8.02 -2.43 -16.88
N GLU A 3 6.91 -3.09 -16.57
CA GLU A 3 5.66 -2.43 -16.15
C GLU A 3 5.78 -2.04 -14.67
N TYR A 4 5.90 -0.74 -14.40
CA TYR A 4 5.94 -0.20 -13.05
C TYR A 4 4.53 0.00 -12.50
N TRP A 5 4.30 -0.46 -11.28
CA TRP A 5 2.99 -0.32 -10.61
C TRP A 5 2.94 0.92 -9.72
N PHE A 6 4.10 1.29 -9.20
CA PHE A 6 4.29 2.43 -8.32
C PHE A 6 5.38 3.34 -8.88
N ALA A 7 5.33 4.62 -8.53
CA ALA A 7 6.37 5.58 -8.83
C ALA A 7 6.61 6.49 -7.63
N ARG A 8 7.76 7.17 -7.62
CA ARG A 8 8.09 8.11 -6.55
C ARG A 8 7.11 9.28 -6.52
N ARG A 9 6.71 9.70 -5.32
CA ARG A 9 6.00 10.97 -5.14
C ARG A 9 6.94 12.16 -5.17
N PHE A 10 8.19 11.96 -4.78
CA PHE A 10 9.22 12.99 -4.67
C PHE A 10 10.42 12.68 -5.55
N PRO A 11 11.10 13.71 -6.10
CA PRO A 11 12.28 13.52 -6.94
C PRO A 11 13.43 12.82 -6.20
N VAL A 12 14.37 12.31 -6.97
CA VAL A 12 15.62 11.72 -6.45
C VAL A 12 16.37 12.78 -5.63
N GLY A 13 16.86 12.41 -4.44
CA GLY A 13 17.52 13.32 -3.50
C GLY A 13 16.60 13.97 -2.46
N SER A 14 15.27 13.81 -2.57
CA SER A 14 14.37 14.25 -1.49
C SER A 14 14.54 13.37 -0.23
N PRO A 15 14.53 13.94 0.98
CA PRO A 15 14.55 13.15 2.23
C PRO A 15 13.27 12.31 2.40
N ARG A 16 12.21 12.61 1.63
CA ARG A 16 10.96 11.85 1.66
C ARG A 16 11.01 10.72 0.63
N ASN A 17 11.07 9.49 1.11
CA ASN A 17 11.00 8.29 0.27
C ASN A 17 9.59 7.70 0.30
N ALA A 18 8.69 8.25 -0.51
CA ALA A 18 7.32 7.78 -0.63
C ALA A 18 7.00 7.38 -2.07
N MET A 19 6.29 6.27 -2.21
CA MET A 19 5.77 5.76 -3.48
C MET A 19 4.26 5.94 -3.56
N ALA A 20 3.75 6.04 -4.78
CA ALA A 20 2.32 6.07 -5.06
C ALA A 20 2.01 5.22 -6.29
N PRO A 21 0.80 4.63 -6.36
CA PRO A 21 0.40 3.83 -7.50
C PRO A 21 0.28 4.71 -8.76
N VAL A 22 0.78 4.21 -9.88
CA VAL A 22 0.64 4.83 -11.21
C VAL A 22 -0.05 3.90 -12.21
N HIS A 23 -0.30 2.66 -11.82
CA HIS A 23 -0.93 1.63 -12.64
C HIS A 23 -2.09 0.96 -11.89
N TRP A 24 -3.07 0.39 -12.60
CA TRP A 24 -4.24 -0.25 -12.00
C TRP A 24 -3.86 -1.37 -11.02
N LYS A 25 -2.79 -2.12 -11.32
CA LYS A 25 -2.24 -3.16 -10.42
C LYS A 25 -1.77 -2.57 -9.09
N GLY A 26 -1.15 -1.39 -9.11
CA GLY A 26 -0.75 -0.68 -7.89
C GLY A 26 -1.96 -0.26 -7.04
N TYR A 27 -3.02 0.23 -7.69
CA TYR A 27 -4.27 0.56 -7.01
C TYR A 27 -4.98 -0.68 -6.43
N ALA A 28 -4.95 -1.81 -7.13
CA ALA A 28 -5.50 -3.07 -6.62
C ALA A 28 -4.78 -3.54 -5.35
N ILE A 29 -3.44 -3.41 -5.30
CA ILE A 29 -2.65 -3.74 -4.11
C ILE A 29 -2.97 -2.79 -2.94
N VAL A 30 -3.13 -1.49 -3.19
CA VAL A 30 -3.60 -0.53 -2.17
C VAL A 30 -4.99 -0.94 -1.65
N ALA A 31 -5.93 -1.24 -2.54
CA ALA A 31 -7.28 -1.63 -2.17
C ALA A 31 -7.28 -2.91 -1.33
N ALA A 32 -6.54 -3.94 -1.73
CA ALA A 32 -6.41 -5.19 -0.97
C ALA A 32 -5.85 -4.96 0.45
N TYR A 33 -4.84 -4.10 0.60
CA TYR A 33 -4.30 -3.76 1.90
C TYR A 33 -5.33 -3.03 2.79
N VAL A 34 -6.04 -2.04 2.24
CA VAL A 34 -7.08 -1.31 2.97
C VAL A 34 -8.23 -2.25 3.37
N THR A 35 -8.69 -3.11 2.46
CA THR A 35 -9.73 -4.11 2.77
C THR A 35 -9.28 -5.06 3.89
N LEU A 36 -8.04 -5.53 3.86
CA LEU A 36 -7.50 -6.39 4.93
C LEU A 36 -7.50 -5.68 6.29
N LEU A 37 -7.11 -4.40 6.33
CA LEU A 37 -7.16 -3.60 7.56
C LEU A 37 -8.58 -3.39 8.07
N VAL A 38 -9.54 -3.12 7.19
CA VAL A 38 -10.95 -2.97 7.56
C VAL A 38 -11.48 -4.28 8.14
N LEU A 39 -11.22 -5.42 7.50
CA LEU A 39 -11.62 -6.73 8.01
C LEU A 39 -10.98 -7.03 9.38
N GLY A 40 -9.69 -6.73 9.54
CA GLY A 40 -9.01 -6.86 10.82
C GLY A 40 -9.62 -5.96 11.91
N GLY A 41 -9.95 -4.72 11.57
CA GLY A 41 -10.58 -3.76 12.50
C GLY A 41 -11.98 -4.18 12.91
N VAL A 42 -12.78 -4.70 11.97
CA VAL A 42 -14.10 -5.29 12.25
C VAL A 42 -13.97 -6.51 13.17
N ALA A 43 -13.02 -7.40 12.88
CA ALA A 43 -12.76 -8.57 13.73
C ALA A 43 -12.32 -8.16 15.15
N PHE A 44 -11.46 -7.15 15.27
CA PHE A 44 -11.06 -6.58 16.56
C PHE A 44 -12.25 -6.01 17.33
N ALA A 45 -13.08 -5.19 16.69
CA ALA A 45 -14.26 -4.60 17.32
C ALA A 45 -15.25 -5.67 17.80
N TRP A 46 -15.52 -6.67 16.96
CA TRP A 46 -16.42 -7.78 17.28
C TRP A 46 -15.92 -8.62 18.46
N LEU A 47 -14.64 -9.03 18.43
CA LEU A 47 -14.04 -9.82 19.49
C LEU A 47 -13.87 -9.01 20.78
N GLY A 48 -13.57 -7.72 20.68
CA GLY A 48 -13.52 -6.78 21.80
C GLY A 48 -14.87 -6.67 22.50
N ALA A 49 -15.95 -6.47 21.74
CA ALA A 49 -17.31 -6.47 22.27
C ALA A 49 -17.73 -7.81 22.91
N SER A 50 -17.12 -8.92 22.47
CA SER A 50 -17.34 -10.27 23.02
C SER A 50 -16.46 -10.60 24.23
N GLY A 51 -15.75 -9.62 24.82
CA GLY A 51 -14.85 -9.81 25.95
C GLY A 51 -13.49 -10.45 25.60
N ARG A 52 -13.20 -10.65 24.31
CA ARG A 52 -11.95 -11.27 23.80
C ARG A 52 -11.01 -10.23 23.19
N LEU A 53 -10.81 -9.11 23.89
CA LEU A 53 -10.05 -7.96 23.40
C LEU A 53 -8.62 -8.33 22.95
N VAL A 54 -7.90 -9.13 23.75
CA VAL A 54 -6.51 -9.53 23.47
C VAL A 54 -6.43 -10.34 22.16
N LEU A 55 -7.36 -11.28 21.96
CA LEU A 55 -7.41 -12.08 20.73
C LEU A 55 -7.73 -11.21 19.51
N GLY A 56 -8.70 -10.30 19.64
CA GLY A 56 -9.03 -9.35 18.59
C GLY A 56 -7.83 -8.47 18.22
N ALA A 57 -7.11 -7.96 19.23
CA ALA A 57 -5.95 -7.11 19.02
C ALA A 57 -4.81 -7.87 18.33
N ALA A 58 -4.57 -9.12 18.73
CA ALA A 58 -3.58 -9.99 18.11
C ALA A 58 -3.91 -10.25 16.63
N LEU A 59 -5.17 -10.57 16.31
CA LEU A 59 -5.61 -10.79 14.92
C LEU A 59 -5.45 -9.54 14.06
N PHE A 60 -5.86 -8.38 14.57
CA PHE A 60 -5.67 -7.11 13.85
C PHE A 60 -4.18 -6.81 13.63
N ALA A 61 -3.34 -6.97 14.65
CA ALA A 61 -1.91 -6.74 14.55
C ALA A 61 -1.25 -7.64 13.50
N VAL A 62 -1.58 -8.94 13.48
CA VAL A 62 -1.08 -9.88 12.47
C VAL A 62 -1.51 -9.46 11.06
N ALA A 63 -2.79 -9.14 10.87
CA ALA A 63 -3.31 -8.69 9.58
C ALA A 63 -2.62 -7.40 9.10
N ALA A 64 -2.40 -6.43 10.00
CA ALA A 64 -1.73 -5.18 9.70
C ALA A 64 -0.25 -5.40 9.32
N ILE A 65 0.49 -6.22 10.07
CA ILE A 65 1.90 -6.50 9.82
C ILE A 65 2.08 -7.23 8.48
N VAL A 66 1.29 -8.27 8.22
CA VAL A 66 1.36 -9.05 6.98
C VAL A 66 0.96 -8.18 5.79
N GLY A 67 -0.15 -7.44 5.91
CA GLY A 67 -0.62 -6.54 4.86
C GLY A 67 0.40 -5.44 4.54
N ALA A 68 0.96 -4.81 5.56
CA ALA A 68 1.96 -3.75 5.39
C ALA A 68 3.24 -4.30 4.76
N SER A 69 3.71 -5.47 5.19
CA SER A 69 4.91 -6.11 4.63
C SER A 69 4.76 -6.41 3.14
N LEU A 70 3.61 -6.97 2.74
CA LEU A 70 3.30 -7.22 1.33
C LEU A 70 3.18 -5.92 0.53
N PHE A 71 2.47 -4.93 1.06
CA PHE A 71 2.30 -3.62 0.42
C PHE A 71 3.64 -2.91 0.19
N ILE A 72 4.47 -2.83 1.24
CA ILE A 72 5.80 -2.19 1.18
C ILE A 72 6.73 -2.98 0.25
N GLY A 73 6.75 -4.31 0.35
CA GLY A 73 7.57 -5.16 -0.51
C GLY A 73 7.22 -5.01 -1.99
N LEU A 74 5.93 -5.07 -2.34
CA LEU A 74 5.47 -4.91 -3.72
C LEU A 74 5.72 -3.50 -4.25
N SER A 75 5.49 -2.46 -3.43
CA SER A 75 5.81 -1.09 -3.84
C SER A 75 7.31 -0.92 -4.11
N SER A 76 8.19 -1.53 -3.32
CA SER A 76 9.65 -1.49 -3.53
C SER A 76 10.10 -2.26 -4.78
N ILE A 77 9.55 -3.45 -5.02
CA ILE A 77 9.93 -4.32 -6.16
C ILE A 77 9.38 -3.81 -7.49
N LYS A 78 8.12 -3.37 -7.50
CA LYS A 78 7.41 -2.89 -8.70
C LYS A 78 7.37 -1.36 -8.81
N GLY A 79 8.18 -0.68 -8.00
CA GLY A 79 8.29 0.77 -7.96
C GLY A 79 9.37 1.29 -8.91
N ASP A 80 9.01 2.29 -9.71
CA ASP A 80 9.98 3.09 -10.44
C ASP A 80 10.76 3.98 -9.46
N LYS A 81 12.07 3.75 -9.37
CA LYS A 81 12.97 4.45 -8.44
C LYS A 81 13.56 5.73 -9.05
N THR A 82 13.32 5.99 -10.33
CA THR A 82 13.89 7.11 -11.08
C THR A 82 12.82 8.14 -11.39
N ARG A 83 11.69 7.72 -11.95
CA ARG A 83 10.62 8.63 -12.38
C ARG A 83 9.64 8.90 -11.24
N THR A 84 9.06 10.08 -11.28
CA THR A 84 8.01 10.49 -10.36
C THR A 84 6.62 10.31 -10.97
N VAL A 85 5.59 10.25 -10.11
CA VAL A 85 4.18 10.26 -10.54
C VAL A 85 3.88 11.45 -11.48
N ALA A 86 4.54 12.60 -11.27
CA ALA A 86 4.37 13.76 -12.13
C ALA A 86 4.86 13.48 -13.56
N ASP A 87 5.94 12.72 -13.72
CA ASP A 87 6.46 12.33 -15.03
C ASP A 87 5.49 11.38 -15.74
N TYR A 88 4.95 10.39 -15.03
CA TYR A 88 3.90 9.50 -15.57
C TYR A 88 2.64 10.27 -16.00
N ARG A 89 2.21 11.27 -15.22
CA ARG A 89 1.07 12.14 -15.56
C ARG A 89 1.35 13.10 -16.72
N LYS A 90 2.60 13.46 -16.96
CA LYS A 90 2.98 14.29 -18.13
C LYS A 90 2.93 13.44 -19.40
N ASP A 91 3.47 12.22 -19.35
CA ASP A 91 3.41 11.29 -20.48
C ASP A 91 1.97 10.95 -20.85
N ALA A 92 1.13 10.61 -19.86
CA ALA A 92 -0.28 10.30 -20.09
C ALA A 92 -1.12 11.45 -20.67
N ARG A 93 -0.63 12.70 -20.60
CA ARG A 93 -1.27 13.89 -21.20
C ARG A 93 -0.76 14.21 -22.61
N ARG A 94 0.34 13.58 -23.03
CA ARG A 94 0.92 13.74 -24.38
C ARG A 94 0.35 12.72 -25.37
N VAL A 95 -0.35 11.70 -24.88
CA VAL A 95 -1.11 10.71 -25.65
C VAL A 95 -2.57 11.16 -25.70
#